data_AF-A0A8J5NG41-F1
#
_entry.id   AF-A0A8J5NG41-F1
#
_cell.length_a   1.000
_cell.length_b   1.000
_cell.length_c   1.000
_cell.angle_alpha   90.00
_cell.angle_beta   90.00
_cell.angle_gamma   90.00
#
_symmetry.space_group_name_H-M   'P 1'
#
loop_
_entity.id
_entity.type
_entity.pdbx_description
1 polymer ?
#
loop_
_entity_poly.entity_id
_entity_poly.type
_entity_poly.pdbx_seq_one_letter_code
_entity_poly.pdbx_strand_id
1 'polypeptide(L)'
;MLDGQVPHPASPNDGQIADARENMGVAAFLIRAIALWGRIITYLSQGGKDLDPNPLWEDESHYVKHLNDVVNLEASLPLSLKYSAENLEVHKTENTASQFLFMHICLQHNILFVSRAAMSARKQHGVHDDFFSEASKRTFEAANRISELLREAEQSRCFVSAPFAGYCAFSSTTVHILGIISRNPSMKPTARPI
;
A
#
# COMPACT_ATOMS: atom_id res chain seq x y z
N MET A 1 2.65 -11.62 15.48
CA MET A 1 3.06 -10.26 15.07
C MET A 1 4.53 -10.34 14.70
N LEU A 2 4.94 -9.89 13.50
CA LEU A 2 6.33 -9.95 13.00
C LEU A 2 6.92 -8.55 13.09
N ASP A 3 7.19 -8.09 14.31
CA ASP A 3 7.62 -6.71 14.60
C ASP A 3 9.11 -6.47 14.36
N GLY A 4 9.83 -7.47 13.84
CA GLY A 4 11.27 -7.38 13.57
C GLY A 4 12.13 -7.31 14.83
N GLN A 5 11.55 -7.42 16.03
CA GLN A 5 12.30 -7.45 17.28
C GLN A 5 13.07 -8.77 17.40
N VAL A 6 14.39 -8.67 17.59
CA VAL A 6 15.27 -9.80 17.88
C VAL A 6 15.09 -10.15 19.37
N PRO A 7 14.70 -11.40 19.73
CA PRO A 7 14.40 -11.77 21.12
C PRO A 7 15.58 -11.69 22.09
N HIS A 8 16.82 -11.58 21.61
CA HIS A 8 18.04 -11.41 22.42
C HIS A 8 19.01 -10.46 21.68
N PRO A 9 19.09 -9.17 22.05
CA PRO A 9 20.17 -8.31 21.58
C PRO A 9 21.50 -8.80 22.19
N ALA A 10 22.44 -9.21 21.36
CA ALA A 10 23.79 -9.61 21.78
C ALA A 10 24.53 -8.41 22.39
N SER A 11 25.40 -8.70 23.37
CA SER A 11 26.14 -7.70 24.12
C SER A 11 27.15 -6.94 23.24
N PRO A 12 27.54 -5.70 23.60
CA PRO A 12 28.24 -4.78 22.69
C PRO A 12 29.68 -5.17 22.31
N ASN A 13 30.17 -6.33 22.74
CA ASN A 13 31.55 -6.77 22.53
C ASN A 13 31.70 -7.94 21.54
N ASP A 14 30.60 -8.44 20.98
CA ASP A 14 30.62 -9.37 19.86
C ASP A 14 30.25 -8.62 18.58
N GLY A 15 31.22 -8.51 17.67
CA GLY A 15 31.03 -7.82 16.39
C GLY A 15 29.84 -8.40 15.63
N GLN A 16 28.94 -7.50 15.20
CA GLN A 16 27.72 -7.73 14.41
C GLN A 16 26.44 -8.06 15.20
N ILE A 17 25.60 -7.02 15.36
CA ILE A 17 24.18 -7.13 15.00
C ILE A 17 23.86 -5.95 14.09
N ALA A 18 24.02 -6.19 12.78
CA ALA A 18 23.41 -5.37 11.73
C ALA A 18 21.90 -5.27 12.01
N ASP A 19 21.30 -4.10 11.80
CA ASP A 19 19.85 -3.88 11.91
C ASP A 19 19.12 -5.07 11.26
N ALA A 20 18.17 -5.72 11.96
CA ALA A 20 17.49 -6.91 11.45
C ALA A 20 16.88 -6.69 10.06
N ARG A 21 16.60 -5.42 9.69
CA ARG A 21 16.16 -4.98 8.37
C ARG A 21 17.20 -5.14 7.28
N GLU A 22 18.49 -4.98 7.58
CA GLU A 22 19.60 -5.20 6.64
C GLU A 22 19.69 -6.67 6.19
N ASN A 23 19.13 -7.59 6.99
CA ASN A 23 19.03 -9.02 6.67
C ASN A 23 17.69 -9.42 6.02
N MET A 24 16.75 -8.50 5.83
CA MET A 24 15.44 -8.80 5.23
C MET A 24 15.47 -8.66 3.70
N GLY A 25 15.21 -9.76 3.00
CA GLY A 25 15.02 -9.76 1.54
C GLY A 25 13.59 -9.45 1.09
N VAL A 26 13.36 -9.46 -0.23
CA VAL A 26 12.06 -9.20 -0.88
C VAL A 26 10.90 -9.97 -0.24
N ALA A 27 11.07 -11.26 0.02
CA ALA A 27 10.03 -12.12 0.59
C ALA A 27 9.58 -11.66 1.99
N ALA A 28 10.51 -11.18 2.83
CA ALA A 28 10.19 -10.71 4.17
C ALA A 28 9.31 -9.45 4.12
N PHE A 29 9.66 -8.49 3.26
CA PHE A 29 8.86 -7.28 3.05
C PHE A 29 7.51 -7.57 2.39
N LEU A 30 7.44 -8.54 1.48
CA LEU A 30 6.18 -9.00 0.90
C LEU A 30 5.24 -9.58 1.98
N ILE A 31 5.75 -10.45 2.86
CA ILE A 31 4.98 -11.00 3.99
C ILE A 31 4.49 -9.88 4.90
N ARG A 32 5.35 -8.90 5.22
CA ARG A 32 4.97 -7.74 6.05
C ARG A 32 3.89 -6.90 5.38
N ALA A 33 3.95 -6.70 4.06
CA ALA A 33 2.93 -6.00 3.30
C ALA A 33 1.57 -6.73 3.35
N ILE A 34 1.56 -8.06 3.18
CA ILE A 34 0.34 -8.88 3.25
C ILE A 34 -0.24 -8.91 4.67
N ALA A 35 0.61 -9.04 5.69
CA ALA A 35 0.18 -9.01 7.09
C ALA A 35 -0.44 -7.65 7.46
N LEU A 36 0.16 -6.55 6.98
CA LEU A 36 -0.40 -5.22 7.16
C LEU A 36 -1.74 -5.05 6.41
N TRP A 37 -1.84 -5.55 5.17
CA TRP A 37 -3.11 -5.59 4.44
C TRP A 37 -4.22 -6.28 5.26
N GLY A 38 -3.92 -7.44 5.85
CA GLY A 38 -4.86 -8.17 6.71
C GLY A 38 -5.37 -7.33 7.88
N ARG A 39 -4.47 -6.61 8.57
CA ARG A 39 -4.85 -5.69 9.67
C ARG A 39 -5.76 -4.56 9.18
N ILE A 40 -5.45 -3.99 8.01
CA ILE A 40 -6.25 -2.91 7.40
C ILE A 40 -7.64 -3.41 7.02
N ILE A 41 -7.77 -4.62 6.47
CA ILE A 41 -9.07 -5.23 6.13
C ILE A 41 -9.90 -5.48 7.39
N THR A 42 -9.28 -6.00 8.45
CA THR A 42 -9.97 -6.20 9.73
C THR A 42 -10.52 -4.88 10.27
N TYR A 43 -9.73 -3.80 10.18
CA TYR A 43 -10.18 -2.46 10.55
C TYR A 43 -11.31 -1.94 9.66
N LEU A 44 -11.11 -1.88 8.34
CA LEU A 44 -12.02 -1.19 7.42
C LEU A 44 -13.27 -1.97 7.02
N SER A 45 -13.24 -3.30 7.08
CA SER A 45 -14.27 -4.16 6.49
C SER A 45 -14.83 -5.23 7.41
N GLN A 46 -14.26 -5.42 8.61
CA GLN A 46 -14.70 -6.43 9.58
C GLN A 46 -15.07 -5.80 10.94
N GLY A 47 -15.58 -4.58 10.93
CA GLY A 47 -16.12 -3.90 12.12
C GLY A 47 -15.09 -3.24 13.03
N GLY A 48 -13.78 -3.31 12.73
CA GLY A 48 -12.77 -2.62 13.56
C GLY A 48 -12.91 -1.09 13.56
N LYS A 49 -13.40 -0.52 12.47
CA LYS A 49 -13.74 0.91 12.36
C LYS A 49 -14.85 1.33 13.31
N ASP A 50 -15.82 0.46 13.56
CA ASP A 50 -16.96 0.76 14.45
C ASP A 50 -16.54 0.75 15.94
N LEU A 51 -15.37 0.18 16.23
CA LEU A 51 -14.76 0.13 17.56
C LEU A 51 -13.75 1.26 17.79
N ASP A 52 -13.44 2.06 16.76
CA ASP A 52 -12.53 3.21 16.88
C ASP A 52 -13.28 4.37 17.56
N PRO A 53 -12.86 4.82 18.75
CA PRO A 53 -13.51 5.96 19.41
C PRO A 53 -13.25 7.29 18.67
N ASN A 54 -12.24 7.34 17.81
CA ASN A 54 -11.78 8.57 17.18
C ASN A 54 -12.26 8.64 15.71
N PRO A 55 -12.72 9.81 15.23
CA PRO A 55 -12.95 10.05 13.81
C PRO A 55 -11.68 9.85 12.97
N LEU A 56 -11.83 9.48 11.69
CA LEU A 56 -10.70 9.10 10.82
C LEU A 56 -9.65 10.21 10.63
N TRP A 57 -10.02 11.47 10.81
CA TRP A 57 -9.14 12.62 10.59
C TRP A 57 -8.41 13.07 11.87
N GLU A 58 -8.71 12.46 13.02
CA GLU A 58 -7.95 12.70 14.25
C GLU A 58 -6.68 11.85 14.25
N ASP A 59 -5.58 12.43 14.75
CA ASP A 59 -4.25 11.81 14.74
C ASP A 59 -4.21 10.53 15.59
N GLU A 60 -5.02 10.45 16.64
CA GLU A 60 -5.15 9.30 17.54
C GLU A 60 -6.03 8.18 16.96
N SER A 61 -6.62 8.37 15.78
CA SER A 61 -7.44 7.32 15.16
C SER A 61 -6.61 6.10 14.76
N HIS A 62 -7.21 4.92 14.85
CA HIS A 62 -6.62 3.71 14.32
C HIS A 62 -6.45 3.80 12.80
N TYR A 63 -7.28 4.60 12.12
CA TYR A 63 -7.07 4.97 10.72
C TYR A 63 -5.70 5.60 10.47
N VAL A 64 -5.36 6.67 11.18
CA VAL A 64 -4.08 7.38 11.02
C VAL A 64 -2.91 6.45 11.37
N LYS A 65 -3.07 5.60 12.39
CA LYS A 65 -2.09 4.54 12.70
C LYS A 65 -1.86 3.59 11.51
N HIS A 66 -2.92 3.10 10.88
CA HIS A 66 -2.79 2.23 9.70
C HIS A 66 -2.18 2.95 8.49
N LEU A 67 -2.52 4.23 8.28
CA LEU A 67 -1.91 5.04 7.24
C LEU A 67 -0.40 5.22 7.48
N ASN A 68 0.00 5.50 8.71
CA ASN A 68 1.41 5.62 9.08
C ASN A 68 2.13 4.28 8.93
N ASP A 69 1.52 3.16 9.34
CA ASP A 69 2.10 1.83 9.18
C ASP A 69 2.44 1.52 7.71
N VAL A 70 1.57 1.87 6.74
CA VAL A 70 1.82 1.59 5.32
C VAL A 70 2.92 2.47 4.73
N VAL A 71 2.93 3.77 5.07
CA VAL A 71 3.95 4.71 4.61
C VAL A 71 5.31 4.35 5.20
N ASN A 72 5.35 4.03 6.50
CA ASN A 72 6.59 3.66 7.17
C ASN A 72 7.15 2.33 6.69
N LEU A 73 6.29 1.37 6.31
CA LEU A 73 6.74 0.10 5.74
C LEU A 73 7.50 0.34 4.42
N GLU A 74 6.94 1.14 3.51
CA GLU A 74 7.60 1.48 2.24
C GLU A 74 8.86 2.32 2.45
N ALA A 75 8.81 3.35 3.29
CA ALA A 75 9.95 4.21 3.59
C ALA A 75 11.13 3.42 4.20
N SER A 76 10.83 2.29 4.83
CA SER A 76 11.82 1.45 5.49
C SER A 76 12.55 0.43 4.61
N LEU A 77 12.25 0.40 3.32
CA LEU A 77 12.96 -0.49 2.41
C LEU A 77 14.46 -0.14 2.39
N PRO A 78 15.35 -1.14 2.55
CA PRO A 78 16.78 -0.98 2.27
C PRO A 78 17.00 -0.44 0.86
N LEU A 79 18.13 0.23 0.62
CA LEU A 79 18.42 0.84 -0.69
C LEU A 79 18.35 -0.17 -1.85
N SER A 80 18.79 -1.41 -1.62
CA SER A 80 18.72 -2.51 -2.59
C SER A 80 17.28 -2.95 -2.92
N LEU A 81 16.32 -2.69 -2.03
CA LEU A 81 14.92 -3.07 -2.19
C LEU A 81 14.02 -1.89 -2.55
N LYS A 82 14.57 -0.67 -2.71
CA LYS A 82 13.80 0.45 -3.25
C LYS A 82 13.59 0.25 -4.74
N TYR A 83 12.41 0.61 -5.25
CA TYR A 83 12.19 0.49 -6.68
C TYR A 83 13.09 1.47 -7.45
N SER A 84 13.89 0.91 -8.35
CA SER A 84 14.62 1.63 -9.40
C SER A 84 14.80 0.68 -10.58
N ALA A 85 15.11 1.23 -11.76
CA ALA A 85 15.45 0.40 -12.93
C ALA A 85 16.69 -0.46 -12.64
N GLU A 86 17.68 0.10 -11.94
CA GLU A 86 18.91 -0.59 -11.54
C GLU A 86 18.62 -1.79 -10.62
N ASN A 87 17.86 -1.59 -9.55
CA ASN A 87 17.52 -2.68 -8.62
C ASN A 87 16.63 -3.73 -9.29
N LEU A 88 15.77 -3.33 -10.23
CA LEU A 88 14.99 -4.27 -11.01
C LEU A 88 15.89 -5.17 -11.88
N GLU A 89 16.91 -4.62 -12.53
CA GLU A 89 17.86 -5.42 -13.31
C GLU A 89 18.65 -6.38 -12.42
N VAL A 90 19.07 -5.94 -11.23
CA VAL A 90 19.71 -6.83 -10.23
C VAL A 90 18.78 -8.00 -9.91
N HIS A 91 17.52 -7.74 -9.56
CA HIS A 91 16.56 -8.80 -9.27
C HIS A 91 16.19 -9.67 -10.47
N LYS A 92 16.33 -9.18 -11.71
CA LYS A 92 16.24 -10.03 -12.92
C LYS A 92 17.38 -11.03 -12.97
N THR A 93 18.61 -10.60 -12.71
CA THR A 93 19.79 -11.47 -12.71
C THR A 93 19.72 -12.54 -11.61
N GLU A 94 19.10 -12.20 -10.47
CA GLU A 94 18.87 -13.11 -9.34
C GLU A 94 17.61 -13.96 -9.46
N ASN A 95 16.85 -13.84 -10.55
CA ASN A 95 15.57 -14.53 -10.77
C ASN A 95 14.50 -14.25 -9.69
N THR A 96 14.50 -13.03 -9.13
CA THR A 96 13.58 -12.55 -8.10
C THR A 96 12.72 -11.36 -8.55
N ALA A 97 12.86 -10.89 -9.79
CA ALA A 97 12.15 -9.73 -10.34
C ALA A 97 10.62 -9.79 -10.19
N SER A 98 10.00 -10.95 -10.42
CA SER A 98 8.54 -11.11 -10.20
C SER A 98 8.15 -10.86 -8.74
N GLN A 99 8.93 -11.37 -7.78
CA GLN A 99 8.64 -11.15 -6.35
C GLN A 99 8.88 -9.70 -5.96
N PHE A 100 9.92 -9.08 -6.51
CA PHE A 100 10.27 -7.68 -6.28
C PHE A 100 9.15 -6.73 -6.77
N LEU A 101 8.70 -6.91 -8.00
CA LEU A 101 7.58 -6.16 -8.56
C LEU A 101 6.29 -6.41 -7.77
N PHE A 102 6.02 -7.66 -7.42
CA PHE A 102 4.83 -8.01 -6.64
C PHE A 102 4.83 -7.37 -5.25
N MET A 103 5.97 -7.34 -4.56
CA MET A 103 6.15 -6.65 -3.28
C MET A 103 5.77 -5.17 -3.41
N HIS A 104 6.30 -4.47 -4.41
CA HIS A 104 5.97 -3.06 -4.64
C HIS A 104 4.49 -2.84 -4.99
N ILE A 105 3.88 -3.73 -5.78
CA ILE A 105 2.44 -3.69 -6.06
C ILE A 105 1.64 -3.83 -4.76
N CYS A 106 2.02 -4.74 -3.85
CA CYS A 106 1.34 -4.92 -2.57
C CYS A 106 1.49 -3.70 -1.64
N LEU A 107 2.69 -3.11 -1.58
CA LEU A 107 2.93 -1.88 -0.80
C LEU A 107 2.05 -0.73 -1.27
N GLN A 108 2.02 -0.48 -2.58
CA GLN A 108 1.19 0.57 -3.18
C GLN A 108 -0.31 0.28 -3.03
N HIS A 109 -0.71 -0.99 -3.11
CA HIS A 109 -2.10 -1.38 -2.87
C HIS A 109 -2.55 -1.08 -1.45
N ASN A 110 -1.71 -1.31 -0.44
CA ASN A 110 -2.01 -0.94 0.94
C ASN A 110 -2.23 0.57 1.10
N ILE A 111 -1.36 1.40 0.49
CA ILE A 111 -1.49 2.86 0.49
C ILE A 111 -2.79 3.29 -0.19
N LEU A 112 -3.09 2.73 -1.36
CA LEU A 112 -4.34 3.00 -2.09
C LEU A 112 -5.55 2.66 -1.24
N PHE A 113 -5.57 1.45 -0.67
CA PHE A 113 -6.74 0.92 0.03
C PHE A 113 -7.06 1.73 1.29
N VAL A 114 -6.06 2.03 2.13
CA VAL A 114 -6.26 2.84 3.33
C VAL A 114 -6.58 4.30 2.97
N SER A 115 -5.89 4.90 2.00
CA SER A 115 -6.15 6.31 1.61
C SER A 115 -7.56 6.48 1.05
N ARG A 116 -8.02 5.52 0.25
CA ARG A 116 -9.37 5.54 -0.33
C ARG A 116 -10.47 5.45 0.72
N ALA A 117 -10.21 4.80 1.86
CA ALA A 117 -11.21 4.67 2.93
C ALA A 117 -11.59 6.01 3.55
N ALA A 118 -10.69 7.00 3.59
CA ALA A 118 -11.00 8.36 4.02
C ALA A 118 -12.13 8.98 3.17
N MET A 119 -12.21 8.63 1.88
CA MET A 119 -13.25 9.15 0.99
C MET A 119 -14.66 8.71 1.39
N SER A 120 -14.80 7.63 2.17
CA SER A 120 -16.09 7.19 2.73
C SER A 120 -16.62 8.15 3.81
N ALA A 121 -15.74 8.92 4.46
CA ALA A 121 -16.09 9.85 5.52
C ALA A 121 -16.52 11.24 5.01
N ARG A 122 -16.57 11.47 3.68
CA ARG A 122 -16.83 12.78 3.05
C ARG A 122 -18.18 13.42 3.40
N LYS A 123 -19.11 12.67 3.98
CA LYS A 123 -20.42 13.16 4.43
C LYS A 123 -20.49 13.47 5.93
N GLN A 124 -19.41 13.29 6.66
CA GLN A 124 -19.37 13.50 8.11
C GLN A 124 -19.04 14.99 8.41
N HIS A 125 -19.69 15.55 9.43
CA HIS A 125 -19.47 16.93 9.87
C HIS A 125 -18.12 17.06 10.60
N GLY A 126 -17.42 18.18 10.39
CA GLY A 126 -16.18 18.51 11.12
C GLY A 126 -14.88 18.14 10.40
N VAL A 127 -14.93 17.58 9.19
CA VAL A 127 -13.72 17.22 8.44
C VAL A 127 -13.14 18.42 7.70
N HIS A 128 -11.82 18.61 7.79
CA HIS A 128 -11.07 19.59 7.01
C HIS A 128 -10.91 19.15 5.54
N ASP A 129 -11.11 20.07 4.60
CA ASP A 129 -10.96 19.81 3.16
C ASP A 129 -9.56 19.26 2.79
N ASP A 130 -8.53 19.69 3.51
CA ASP A 130 -7.15 19.25 3.32
C ASP A 130 -6.97 17.74 3.53
N PHE A 131 -7.70 17.15 4.50
CA PHE A 131 -7.68 15.71 4.76
C PHE A 131 -8.13 14.91 3.53
N PHE A 132 -9.22 15.35 2.88
CA PHE A 132 -9.73 14.68 1.67
C PHE A 132 -8.86 14.94 0.45
N SER A 133 -8.35 16.17 0.30
CA SER A 133 -7.45 16.52 -0.80
C SER A 133 -6.22 15.62 -0.80
N GLU A 134 -5.60 15.48 0.37
CA GLU A 134 -4.40 14.69 0.53
C GLU A 134 -4.69 13.18 0.42
N ALA A 135 -5.79 12.69 1.00
CA ALA A 135 -6.21 11.30 0.82
C ALA A 135 -6.50 10.96 -0.66
N SER A 136 -7.14 11.88 -1.38
CA SER A 136 -7.43 11.75 -2.81
C SER A 136 -6.13 11.71 -3.63
N LYS A 137 -5.19 12.61 -3.32
CA LYS A 137 -3.87 12.65 -3.97
C LYS A 137 -3.13 11.32 -3.79
N ARG A 138 -2.97 10.86 -2.54
CA ARG A 138 -2.30 9.57 -2.24
C ARG A 138 -2.97 8.38 -2.92
N THR A 139 -4.31 8.35 -2.93
CA THR A 139 -5.07 7.30 -3.62
C THR A 139 -4.75 7.24 -5.11
N PHE A 140 -4.66 8.41 -5.76
CA PHE A 140 -4.38 8.49 -7.20
C PHE A 140 -2.92 8.18 -7.53
N GLU A 141 -1.97 8.69 -6.74
CA GLU A 141 -0.54 8.39 -6.89
C GLU A 141 -0.27 6.88 -6.75
N ALA A 142 -0.85 6.24 -5.73
CA ALA A 142 -0.71 4.80 -5.53
C ALA A 142 -1.34 3.99 -6.67
N ALA A 143 -2.50 4.41 -7.19
CA ALA A 143 -3.12 3.77 -8.35
C ALA A 143 -2.23 3.85 -9.60
N ASN A 144 -1.67 5.03 -9.90
CA ASN A 144 -0.74 5.20 -11.01
C ASN A 144 0.48 4.29 -10.85
N ARG A 145 1.04 4.23 -9.64
CA ARG A 145 2.21 3.40 -9.34
C ARG A 145 1.94 1.92 -9.56
N ILE A 146 0.77 1.41 -9.15
CA ILE A 146 0.35 0.03 -9.41
C ILE A 146 0.31 -0.24 -10.93
N SER A 147 -0.29 0.66 -11.71
CA SER A 147 -0.38 0.49 -13.17
C SER A 147 0.97 0.55 -13.86
N GLU A 148 1.88 1.42 -13.41
CA GLU A 148 3.26 1.46 -13.90
C GLU A 148 4.00 0.15 -13.62
N LEU A 149 3.89 -0.39 -12.40
CA LEU A 149 4.53 -1.64 -12.01
C LEU A 149 3.96 -2.85 -12.76
N LEU A 150 2.64 -2.88 -13.00
CA LEU A 150 2.01 -3.93 -13.81
C LEU A 150 2.48 -3.87 -15.27
N ARG A 151 2.58 -2.66 -15.84
CA ARG A 151 3.13 -2.47 -17.18
C ARG A 151 4.59 -2.90 -17.26
N GLU A 152 5.39 -2.56 -16.25
CA GLU A 152 6.79 -2.98 -16.16
C GLU A 152 6.89 -4.52 -16.09
N ALA A 153 6.05 -5.16 -15.26
CA ALA A 153 6.00 -6.61 -15.16
C ALA A 153 5.68 -7.28 -16.50
N GLU A 154 4.71 -6.73 -17.25
CA GLU A 154 4.36 -7.20 -18.59
C GLU A 154 5.52 -7.04 -19.59
N GLN A 155 6.12 -5.84 -19.65
CA GLN A 155 7.23 -5.53 -20.56
C GLN A 155 8.47 -6.38 -20.28
N SER A 156 8.78 -6.57 -19.00
CA SER A 156 9.89 -7.38 -18.52
C SER A 156 9.58 -8.89 -18.48
N ARG A 157 8.39 -9.32 -18.93
CA ARG A 157 7.91 -10.72 -18.89
C ARG A 157 8.00 -11.38 -17.51
N CYS A 158 7.90 -10.57 -16.47
CA CYS A 158 7.86 -11.00 -15.08
C CYS A 158 6.41 -11.31 -14.73
N PHE A 159 6.04 -12.60 -14.76
CA PHE A 159 4.69 -13.00 -14.41
C PHE A 159 4.40 -12.73 -12.94
N VAL A 160 3.38 -11.92 -12.68
CA VAL A 160 2.82 -11.68 -11.35
C VAL A 160 1.42 -12.29 -11.32
N SER A 161 1.34 -13.62 -11.30
CA SER A 161 0.08 -14.38 -11.40
C SER A 161 -0.51 -14.78 -10.04
N ALA A 162 -0.49 -13.85 -9.08
CA ALA A 162 -1.18 -14.05 -7.80
C ALA A 162 -2.63 -13.50 -7.89
N PRO A 163 -3.65 -14.20 -7.34
CA PRO A 163 -5.01 -13.65 -7.23
C PRO A 163 -5.05 -12.24 -6.62
N PHE A 164 -4.13 -11.98 -5.69
CA PHE A 164 -3.96 -10.66 -5.06
C PHE A 164 -3.50 -9.57 -6.04
N ALA A 165 -2.65 -9.91 -7.03
CA ALA A 165 -2.24 -8.96 -8.05
C ALA A 165 -3.41 -8.51 -8.94
N GLY A 166 -4.33 -9.44 -9.25
CA GLY A 166 -5.58 -9.12 -9.94
C GLY A 166 -6.46 -8.16 -9.14
N TYR A 167 -6.57 -8.37 -7.82
CA TYR A 167 -7.28 -7.45 -6.93
C TYR A 167 -6.63 -6.06 -6.87
N CYS A 168 -5.29 -6.00 -6.85
CA CYS A 168 -4.54 -4.74 -6.91
C CYS A 168 -4.82 -3.98 -8.21
N ALA A 169 -4.77 -4.69 -9.35
CA ALA A 169 -5.06 -4.13 -10.67
C ALA A 169 -6.50 -3.58 -10.74
N PHE A 170 -7.48 -4.38 -10.35
CA PHE A 170 -8.89 -3.97 -10.30
C PHE A 170 -9.12 -2.71 -9.44
N SER A 171 -8.50 -2.67 -8.26
CA SER A 171 -8.62 -1.55 -7.33
C SER A 171 -8.03 -0.26 -7.91
N SER A 172 -6.85 -0.34 -8.55
CA SER A 172 -6.23 0.77 -9.27
C SER A 172 -7.11 1.25 -10.43
N THR A 173 -7.56 0.34 -11.30
CA THR A 173 -8.42 0.67 -12.45
C THR A 173 -9.70 1.39 -12.01
N THR A 174 -10.31 0.98 -10.90
CA THR A 174 -11.51 1.65 -10.37
C THR A 174 -11.22 3.11 -9.99
N VAL A 175 -10.04 3.40 -9.41
CA VAL A 175 -9.63 4.78 -9.10
C VAL A 175 -9.49 5.60 -10.38
N HIS A 176 -8.83 5.06 -11.41
CA HIS A 176 -8.64 5.74 -12.69
C HIS A 176 -9.97 6.08 -13.38
N ILE A 177 -10.90 5.12 -13.42
CA ILE A 177 -12.24 5.35 -13.99
C ILE A 177 -12.96 6.48 -13.25
N LEU A 178 -12.97 6.48 -11.91
CA LEU A 178 -13.60 7.55 -11.13
C LEU A 178 -12.93 8.91 -11.36
N GLY A 179 -11.61 8.94 -11.54
CA GLY A 179 -10.86 10.14 -11.90
C GLY A 179 -11.29 10.70 -13.26
N ILE A 180 -11.44 9.85 -14.27
CA ILE A 180 -11.91 10.23 -15.61
C ILE A 180 -13.33 10.80 -15.56
N ILE A 181 -14.25 10.13 -14.84
CA ILE A 181 -15.64 10.59 -14.67
C ILE A 181 -15.69 11.93 -13.94
N SER A 182 -14.85 12.13 -12.92
CA SER A 182 -14.80 13.40 -12.16
C SER A 182 -14.32 14.57 -13.02
N ARG A 183 -13.42 14.32 -13.97
CA ARG A 183 -12.93 15.34 -14.94
C ARG A 183 -13.92 15.60 -16.08
N ASN A 184 -14.79 14.63 -16.37
CA ASN A 184 -15.83 14.72 -17.41
C ASN A 184 -17.23 14.49 -16.81
N PRO A 185 -17.83 15.49 -16.12
CA PRO A 185 -19.09 15.33 -15.41
C PRO A 185 -20.29 14.97 -16.32
N SER A 186 -20.17 15.18 -17.63
CA SER A 186 -21.13 14.73 -18.65
C SER A 186 -21.18 13.19 -18.83
N MET A 187 -20.19 12.47 -18.31
CA MET A 187 -20.12 11.00 -18.33
C MET A 187 -20.73 10.36 -17.08
N LYS A 188 -21.35 11.14 -16.17
CA LYS A 188 -22.08 10.56 -15.02
C LYS A 188 -23.24 9.70 -15.56
N PRO A 189 -23.31 8.40 -15.22
CA PRO A 189 -24.42 7.58 -15.65
C PRO A 189 -25.72 8.17 -15.07
N THR A 190 -26.64 8.55 -15.93
CA THR A 190 -28.02 8.87 -15.55
C THR A 190 -28.70 7.58 -15.13
N ALA A 191 -28.49 7.14 -13.89
CA ALA A 191 -29.30 6.08 -13.29
C ALA A 191 -30.72 6.63 -13.11
N ARG A 192 -31.64 6.27 -14.01
CA ARG A 192 -33.07 6.44 -13.76
C ARG A 192 -33.50 5.32 -12.80
N PRO A 193 -34.10 5.64 -11.64
CA PRO A 193 -34.77 4.62 -10.84
C PRO A 193 -35.93 4.05 -11.66
N ILE A 194 -36.05 2.73 -11.65
CA ILE A 194 -37.18 1.97 -12.22
C ILE A 194 -38.27 1.90 -11.15
#